data_AF-A0A9D6LXK1-F1
#
_entry.id   AF-A0A9D6LXK1-F1
#
_cell.length_a   1.000
_cell.length_b   1.000
_cell.length_c   1.000
_cell.angle_alpha   90.00
_cell.angle_beta   90.00
_cell.angle_gamma   90.00
#
_symmetry.space_group_name_H-M   'P 1'
#
loop_
_entity.id
_entity.type
_entity.pdbx_description
1 polymer ?
#
loop_
_entity_poly.entity_id
_entity_poly.type
_entity_poly.pdbx_seq_one_letter_code
_entity_poly.pdbx_strand_id
1 'polypeptide(L)'
;MNGERLNRWSQAGLLAAALLAASPGGAQTELNFRRFGDSFQIVNTDLAVLESDEDRTDLPCQVSPLKAELGFDLRLHAGYHVAVPLKELAGAGDQLRILIHIIPKEKKENQIFLVDRFNVPPIEEDTKGEAMLPGGFVLGPGRYKVDWLMRDRSERVCSAHWEVEAKQGSENKDLPLTMAPHTVGQRPSETFDEQPPVQRAADHLLYVKILVNFSPTNLHDATLKPWDVEAIVSILRSIAREPQIGRFSVVAFNMVEERVIYREDNVERIDFPALGQSVEAVKFGTVDYRHLQDPLSGTRFLTALLTEHLGPQNPEPDAIIIAGPKLMLEKKISQEMLKPTGRANCPIFYLNYNFNPRNNPWRDAIGSALKFYRGLEYSITLPHDLGAALSDMMFRMTKQ
;
A
#
# COMPACT_ATOMS: atom_id res chain seq x y z
N MET A 1 -9.77 -58.70 -44.26
CA MET A 1 -9.69 -57.24 -44.15
C MET A 1 -10.11 -56.89 -42.73
N ASN A 2 -9.14 -57.04 -41.83
CA ASN A 2 -9.28 -56.88 -40.39
C ASN A 2 -8.63 -55.56 -39.98
N GLY A 3 -9.15 -55.00 -38.90
CA GLY A 3 -8.98 -53.61 -38.52
C GLY A 3 -7.62 -53.25 -37.96
N GLU A 4 -7.30 -51.99 -38.19
CA GLU A 4 -6.32 -51.20 -37.44
C GLU A 4 -6.80 -49.75 -37.45
N ARG A 5 -7.07 -49.21 -36.26
CA ARG A 5 -6.75 -47.83 -35.84
C ARG A 5 -7.23 -47.66 -34.39
N LEU A 6 -6.42 -48.18 -33.46
CA LEU A 6 -6.50 -47.77 -32.06
C LEU A 6 -6.00 -46.32 -31.95
N ASN A 7 -6.90 -45.43 -31.60
CA ASN A 7 -6.61 -44.04 -31.26
C ASN A 7 -6.17 -44.00 -29.78
N ARG A 8 -4.87 -43.90 -29.52
CA ARG A 8 -4.31 -43.59 -28.20
C ARG A 8 -4.56 -42.11 -27.91
N TRP A 9 -5.62 -41.80 -27.16
CA TRP A 9 -5.74 -40.50 -26.51
C TRP A 9 -5.17 -40.63 -25.10
N SER A 10 -3.96 -40.08 -24.96
CA SER A 10 -3.25 -39.87 -23.71
C SER A 10 -4.12 -39.07 -22.74
N GLN A 11 -4.35 -39.65 -21.56
CA GLN A 11 -4.70 -38.88 -20.37
C GLN A 11 -3.58 -37.88 -20.09
N ALA A 12 -3.75 -36.63 -20.52
CA ALA A 12 -2.97 -35.52 -20.01
C ALA A 12 -3.54 -35.18 -18.62
N GLY A 13 -2.87 -35.68 -17.59
CA GLY A 13 -3.16 -35.31 -16.21
C GLY A 13 -2.98 -33.80 -16.03
N LEU A 14 -4.03 -33.14 -15.56
CA LEU A 14 -3.96 -31.79 -15.00
C LEU A 14 -3.08 -31.86 -13.75
N LEU A 15 -1.80 -31.52 -13.89
CA LEU A 15 -0.95 -31.13 -12.77
C LEU A 15 -1.43 -29.74 -12.32
N ALA A 16 -2.36 -29.72 -11.38
CA ALA A 16 -2.63 -28.52 -10.60
C ALA A 16 -1.38 -28.23 -9.76
N ALA A 17 -0.57 -27.26 -10.18
CA ALA A 17 0.51 -26.74 -9.37
C ALA A 17 -0.12 -25.97 -8.20
N ALA A 18 -0.09 -26.56 -7.00
CA ALA A 18 -0.50 -25.88 -5.79
C ALA A 18 0.55 -24.83 -5.44
N LEU A 19 0.18 -23.54 -5.58
CA LEU A 19 0.95 -22.41 -5.07
C LEU A 19 0.48 -22.17 -3.62
N LEU A 20 1.31 -22.54 -2.65
CA LEU A 20 1.10 -22.19 -1.25
C LEU A 20 1.82 -20.88 -0.96
N ALA A 21 1.07 -19.84 -0.60
CA ALA A 21 1.65 -18.63 -0.03
C ALA A 21 1.89 -18.90 1.46
N ALA A 22 3.16 -18.97 1.88
CA ALA A 22 3.48 -19.01 3.30
C ALA A 22 3.08 -17.67 3.93
N SER A 23 2.47 -17.71 5.11
CA SER A 23 2.03 -16.51 5.81
C SER A 23 3.25 -15.85 6.49
N PRO A 24 3.42 -14.52 6.38
CA PRO A 24 4.43 -13.82 7.18
C PRO A 24 4.16 -14.05 8.66
N GLY A 25 5.18 -14.47 9.40
CA GLY A 25 5.10 -14.84 10.82
C GLY A 25 5.25 -13.67 11.80
N GLY A 26 5.30 -12.44 11.30
CA GLY A 26 5.42 -11.20 12.06
C GLY A 26 5.98 -10.05 11.22
N ALA A 27 5.94 -8.82 11.75
CA ALA A 27 6.51 -7.64 11.12
C ALA A 27 8.04 -7.76 10.91
N GLN A 28 8.54 -7.26 9.78
CA GLN A 28 9.98 -7.12 9.51
C GLN A 28 10.64 -6.36 10.66
N THR A 29 11.73 -6.88 11.22
CA THR A 29 12.42 -6.26 12.37
C THR A 29 13.80 -5.74 11.98
N GLU A 30 14.09 -4.46 12.24
CA GLU A 30 15.43 -3.91 12.14
C GLU A 30 16.25 -4.30 13.36
N LEU A 31 17.40 -4.94 13.12
CA LEU A 31 18.40 -5.21 14.15
C LEU A 31 19.31 -3.99 14.29
N ASN A 32 18.93 -3.07 15.15
CA ASN A 32 19.75 -1.92 15.47
C ASN A 32 20.67 -2.23 16.66
N PHE A 33 21.93 -2.58 16.38
CA PHE A 33 22.94 -2.91 17.40
C PHE A 33 23.22 -1.79 18.40
N ARG A 34 22.84 -0.53 18.11
CA ARG A 34 22.96 0.59 19.05
C ARG A 34 21.78 0.73 20.02
N ARG A 35 20.64 0.11 19.73
CA ARG A 35 19.37 0.29 20.46
C ARG A 35 18.98 -0.92 21.32
N PHE A 36 19.44 -2.11 20.95
CA PHE A 36 19.18 -3.34 21.69
C PHE A 36 20.43 -3.77 22.46
N GLY A 37 20.45 -3.52 23.76
CA GLY A 37 21.35 -4.23 24.66
C GLY A 37 21.01 -5.73 24.62
N ASP A 38 22.00 -6.54 24.24
CA ASP A 38 22.11 -8.01 24.40
C ASP A 38 20.99 -8.96 23.93
N SER A 39 19.85 -8.52 23.38
CA SER A 39 18.74 -9.45 23.09
C SER A 39 18.63 -9.95 21.64
N PHE A 40 19.52 -9.54 20.71
CA PHE A 40 19.59 -10.11 19.36
C PHE A 40 21.04 -10.28 18.92
N GLN A 41 21.58 -11.48 19.06
CA GLN A 41 22.85 -11.85 18.44
C GLN A 41 22.58 -12.43 17.05
N ILE A 42 23.17 -11.83 16.01
CA ILE A 42 23.31 -12.51 14.74
C ILE A 42 24.23 -13.70 14.98
N VAL A 43 23.84 -14.90 14.54
CA VAL A 43 24.66 -16.09 14.72
C VAL A 43 25.94 -15.88 13.91
N ASN A 44 27.12 -16.12 14.48
CA ASN A 44 28.40 -15.89 13.80
C ASN A 44 28.49 -16.62 12.44
N THR A 45 27.82 -17.76 12.30
CA THR A 45 27.73 -18.50 11.05
C THR A 45 26.91 -17.78 9.99
N ASP A 46 25.88 -17.01 10.37
CA ASP A 46 25.11 -16.18 9.44
C ASP A 46 25.96 -15.02 8.91
N LEU A 47 26.73 -14.36 9.78
CA LEU A 47 27.66 -13.30 9.36
C LEU A 47 28.70 -13.84 8.38
N ALA A 48 29.28 -15.01 8.65
CA ALA A 48 30.24 -15.62 7.75
C ALA A 48 29.65 -15.93 6.35
N VAL A 49 28.37 -16.31 6.28
CA VAL A 49 27.69 -16.50 4.99
C VAL A 49 27.43 -15.17 4.30
N LEU A 50 27.02 -14.13 5.03
CA LEU A 50 26.74 -12.81 4.43
C LEU A 50 28.01 -12.08 3.96
N GLU A 51 29.16 -12.33 4.60
CA GLU A 51 30.46 -11.80 4.21
C GLU A 51 31.11 -12.57 3.04
N SER A 52 30.62 -13.79 2.77
CA SER A 52 31.01 -14.56 1.60
C SER A 52 30.39 -13.95 0.34
N ASP A 53 31.14 -13.90 -0.76
CA ASP A 53 30.58 -13.56 -2.08
C ASP A 53 30.06 -14.82 -2.82
N GLU A 54 30.17 -16.00 -2.22
CA GLU A 54 29.64 -17.27 -2.75
C GLU A 54 28.27 -17.61 -2.16
N ASP A 55 27.30 -17.92 -3.05
CA ASP A 55 25.96 -18.35 -2.68
C ASP A 55 25.96 -19.74 -1.99
N ARG A 56 25.17 -19.85 -0.92
CA ARG A 56 24.88 -21.11 -0.22
C ARG A 56 23.59 -21.71 -0.76
N THR A 57 23.59 -23.02 -0.95
CA THR A 57 22.47 -23.77 -1.56
C THR A 57 22.14 -25.04 -0.77
N ASP A 58 22.49 -25.07 0.51
CA ASP A 58 22.21 -26.20 1.41
C ASP A 58 20.68 -26.44 1.55
N LEU A 59 19.91 -25.35 1.45
CA LEU A 59 18.47 -25.37 1.22
C LEU A 59 18.20 -24.95 -0.24
N PRO A 60 17.66 -25.82 -1.11
CA PRO A 60 17.34 -25.46 -2.48
C PRO A 60 16.33 -24.31 -2.54
N CYS A 61 16.73 -23.17 -3.09
CA CYS A 61 15.86 -22.04 -3.33
C CYS A 61 16.30 -21.22 -4.55
N GLN A 62 15.39 -20.44 -5.13
CA GLN A 62 15.69 -19.48 -6.20
C GLN A 62 15.28 -18.08 -5.76
N VAL A 63 16.27 -17.20 -5.57
CA VAL A 63 16.06 -15.80 -5.20
C VAL A 63 16.00 -14.93 -6.46
N SER A 64 14.95 -14.12 -6.57
CA SER A 64 14.73 -13.19 -7.68
C SER A 64 14.60 -11.76 -7.16
N PRO A 65 15.64 -10.92 -7.27
CA PRO A 65 15.60 -9.53 -6.82
C PRO A 65 14.59 -8.68 -7.61
N LEU A 66 13.95 -7.74 -6.92
CA LEU A 66 13.05 -6.72 -7.47
C LEU A 66 13.78 -5.38 -7.49
N LYS A 67 13.62 -4.64 -8.59
CA LYS A 67 14.17 -3.29 -8.74
C LYS A 67 13.48 -2.32 -7.79
N ALA A 68 14.18 -1.25 -7.43
CA ALA A 68 13.62 -0.17 -6.64
C ALA A 68 12.56 0.62 -7.44
N GLU A 69 11.35 0.72 -6.91
CA GLU A 69 10.23 1.47 -7.49
C GLU A 69 9.63 2.44 -6.48
N LEU A 70 9.13 3.59 -6.94
CA LEU A 70 8.49 4.58 -6.07
C LEU A 70 7.11 4.06 -5.62
N GLY A 71 6.84 4.04 -4.33
CA GLY A 71 5.52 3.73 -3.73
C GLY A 71 4.71 4.99 -3.39
N PHE A 72 3.40 4.83 -3.14
CA PHE A 72 2.49 5.94 -2.77
C PHE A 72 2.78 6.59 -1.40
N ASP A 73 3.66 5.99 -0.61
CA ASP A 73 4.26 6.58 0.59
C ASP A 73 5.48 7.48 0.28
N LEU A 74 5.75 7.70 -1.02
CA LEU A 74 6.86 8.48 -1.57
C LEU A 74 8.23 7.97 -1.10
N ARG A 75 8.36 6.65 -0.97
CA ARG A 75 9.61 5.92 -0.71
C ARG A 75 9.95 5.02 -1.88
N LEU A 76 11.23 4.70 -2.07
CA LEU A 76 11.65 3.71 -3.06
C LEU A 76 11.62 2.33 -2.40
N HIS A 77 10.74 1.45 -2.88
CA HIS A 77 10.60 0.07 -2.41
C HIS A 77 11.41 -0.85 -3.31
N ALA A 78 12.29 -1.64 -2.71
CA ALA A 78 13.01 -2.72 -3.37
C ALA A 78 12.72 -4.03 -2.65
N GLY A 79 13.04 -5.16 -3.28
CA GLY A 79 12.81 -6.44 -2.62
C GLY A 79 13.23 -7.65 -3.39
N TYR A 80 12.55 -8.76 -3.14
CA TYR A 80 12.84 -10.05 -3.75
C TYR A 80 11.62 -10.97 -3.67
N HIS A 81 11.60 -11.98 -4.53
CA HIS A 81 10.81 -13.18 -4.35
C HIS A 81 11.74 -14.38 -4.19
N VAL A 82 11.40 -15.30 -3.29
CA VAL A 82 12.08 -16.59 -3.20
C VAL A 82 11.12 -17.71 -3.53
N ALA A 83 11.57 -18.59 -4.41
CA ALA A 83 10.93 -19.86 -4.68
C ALA A 83 11.62 -20.97 -3.90
N VAL A 84 10.85 -21.71 -3.09
CA VAL A 84 11.36 -22.89 -2.36
C VAL A 84 10.49 -24.09 -2.73
N PRO A 85 11.06 -25.21 -3.22
CA PRO A 85 10.27 -26.41 -3.49
C PRO A 85 9.57 -26.91 -2.22
N LEU A 86 8.27 -27.19 -2.29
CA LEU A 86 7.47 -27.56 -1.11
C LEU A 86 7.97 -28.83 -0.41
N LYS A 87 8.53 -29.77 -1.16
CA LYS A 87 9.19 -30.97 -0.63
C LYS A 87 10.33 -30.66 0.36
N GLU A 88 11.01 -29.53 0.20
CA GLU A 88 12.10 -29.10 1.09
C GLU A 88 11.58 -28.55 2.41
N LEU A 89 10.28 -28.20 2.45
CA LEU A 89 9.57 -27.63 3.59
C LEU A 89 8.58 -28.63 4.22
N ALA A 90 8.57 -29.88 3.75
CA ALA A 90 7.67 -30.92 4.24
C ALA A 90 7.90 -31.23 5.73
N GLY A 91 6.82 -31.54 6.45
CA GLY A 91 6.85 -31.84 7.87
C GLY A 91 5.67 -31.25 8.64
N ALA A 92 5.79 -31.20 9.96
CA ALA A 92 4.72 -30.77 10.88
C ALA A 92 4.49 -29.24 10.93
N GLY A 93 5.13 -28.47 10.04
CA GLY A 93 5.18 -27.02 10.10
C GLY A 93 6.39 -26.50 10.89
N ASP A 94 6.90 -25.34 10.49
CA ASP A 94 8.16 -24.78 10.98
C ASP A 94 8.21 -23.24 10.79
N GLN A 95 9.38 -22.64 11.00
CA GLN A 95 9.63 -21.24 10.70
C GLN A 95 10.89 -21.06 9.85
N LEU A 96 10.77 -20.30 8.77
CA LEU A 96 11.90 -19.80 8.00
C LEU A 96 12.32 -18.44 8.56
N ARG A 97 13.60 -18.25 8.80
CA ARG A 97 14.18 -16.96 9.19
C ARG A 97 15.00 -16.42 8.05
N ILE A 98 14.74 -15.17 7.68
CA ILE A 98 15.49 -14.44 6.68
C ILE A 98 16.27 -13.32 7.35
N LEU A 99 17.54 -13.19 7.02
CA LEU A 99 18.41 -12.10 7.42
C LEU A 99 18.87 -11.34 6.17
N ILE A 100 18.73 -10.03 6.19
CA ILE A 100 19.06 -9.15 5.06
C ILE A 100 20.03 -8.09 5.58
N HIS A 101 21.23 -8.04 5.04
CA HIS A 101 22.21 -6.99 5.31
C HIS A 101 22.24 -6.04 4.12
N ILE A 102 21.92 -4.77 4.37
CA ILE A 102 21.81 -3.75 3.33
C ILE A 102 22.88 -2.70 3.60
N ILE A 103 23.78 -2.55 2.62
CA ILE A 103 24.97 -1.70 2.73
C ILE A 103 24.89 -0.57 1.70
N PRO A 104 24.65 0.68 2.12
CA PRO A 104 24.76 1.83 1.23
C PRO A 104 26.21 1.99 0.77
N LYS A 105 26.45 2.01 -0.54
CA LYS A 105 27.81 2.04 -1.10
C LYS A 105 28.56 3.33 -0.74
N GLU A 106 27.85 4.45 -0.73
CA GLU A 106 28.43 5.77 -0.46
C GLU A 106 28.42 6.17 1.02
N LYS A 107 27.60 5.51 1.87
CA LYS A 107 27.53 5.75 3.33
C LYS A 107 27.40 4.44 4.11
N LYS A 108 28.50 3.69 4.19
CA LYS A 108 28.52 2.35 4.82
C LYS A 108 28.12 2.39 6.30
N GLU A 109 28.26 3.52 6.97
CA GLU A 109 27.83 3.72 8.36
C GLU A 109 26.31 3.61 8.55
N ASN A 110 25.53 3.77 7.48
CA ASN A 110 24.07 3.62 7.47
C ASN A 110 23.63 2.19 7.11
N GLN A 111 24.54 1.21 7.13
CA GLN A 111 24.18 -0.19 6.92
C GLN A 111 23.26 -0.70 8.04
N ILE A 112 22.32 -1.57 7.68
CA ILE A 112 21.40 -2.17 8.64
C ILE A 112 21.22 -3.66 8.36
N PHE A 113 20.76 -4.38 9.37
CA PHE A 113 20.26 -5.74 9.25
C PHE A 113 18.75 -5.75 9.44
N LEU A 114 18.03 -6.41 8.55
CA LEU A 114 16.59 -6.65 8.63
C LEU A 114 16.33 -8.15 8.80
N VAL A 115 15.32 -8.50 9.58
CA VAL A 115 14.90 -9.89 9.79
C VAL A 115 13.44 -10.05 9.42
N ASP A 116 13.18 -10.99 8.52
CA ASP A 116 11.83 -11.48 8.20
C ASP A 116 11.66 -12.91 8.74
N ARG A 117 10.43 -13.26 9.10
CA ARG A 117 10.07 -14.62 9.54
C ARG A 117 8.85 -15.09 8.78
N PHE A 118 8.87 -16.32 8.31
CA PHE A 118 7.72 -16.95 7.64
C PHE A 118 7.31 -18.21 8.39
N ASN A 119 6.03 -18.32 8.68
CA ASN A 119 5.50 -19.54 9.27
C ASN A 119 5.16 -20.53 8.15
N VAL A 120 5.76 -21.70 8.22
CA VAL A 120 5.53 -22.81 7.30
C VAL A 120 4.42 -23.68 7.90
N PRO A 121 3.26 -23.84 7.25
CA PRO A 121 2.23 -24.75 7.73
C PRO A 121 2.71 -26.22 7.62
N PRO A 122 2.01 -27.17 8.24
CA PRO A 122 2.24 -28.58 7.96
C PRO A 122 2.12 -28.88 6.45
N ILE A 123 3.09 -29.58 5.89
CA ILE A 123 3.18 -29.93 4.46
C ILE A 123 3.47 -31.43 4.34
N GLU A 124 2.70 -32.13 3.52
CA GLU A 124 2.88 -33.58 3.27
C GLU A 124 4.13 -33.84 2.42
N GLU A 125 4.82 -34.95 2.65
CA GLU A 125 6.12 -35.26 2.01
C GLU A 125 6.06 -35.35 0.47
N ASP A 126 4.92 -35.75 -0.09
CA ASP A 126 4.71 -35.87 -1.54
C ASP A 126 4.14 -34.60 -2.18
N THR A 127 4.00 -33.51 -1.41
CA THR A 127 3.50 -32.24 -1.91
C THR A 127 4.42 -31.68 -3.00
N LYS A 128 3.86 -31.42 -4.17
CA LYS A 128 4.54 -30.80 -5.30
C LYS A 128 4.21 -29.32 -5.40
N GLY A 129 5.14 -28.56 -5.98
CA GLY A 129 5.00 -27.13 -6.18
C GLY A 129 6.07 -26.35 -5.43
N GLU A 130 5.89 -25.04 -5.39
CA GLU A 130 6.84 -24.10 -4.78
C GLU A 130 6.10 -23.17 -3.82
N ALA A 131 6.72 -22.90 -2.68
CA ALA A 131 6.34 -21.81 -1.80
C ALA A 131 6.95 -20.50 -2.32
N MET A 132 6.11 -19.50 -2.56
CA MET A 132 6.56 -18.15 -2.92
C MET A 132 6.63 -17.26 -1.67
N LEU A 133 7.83 -16.77 -1.37
CA LEU A 133 8.11 -15.93 -0.21
C LEU A 133 8.52 -14.52 -0.69
N PRO A 134 7.60 -13.55 -0.71
CA PRO A 134 7.93 -12.16 -1.04
C PRO A 134 8.59 -11.45 0.14
N GLY A 135 9.58 -10.62 -0.14
CA GLY A 135 10.19 -9.72 0.85
C GLY A 135 10.74 -8.45 0.20
N GLY A 136 11.29 -7.58 1.01
CA GLY A 136 11.67 -6.23 0.60
C GLY A 136 11.83 -5.23 1.72
N PHE A 137 12.16 -4.00 1.35
CA PHE A 137 12.62 -2.93 2.23
C PHE A 137 12.50 -1.60 1.50
N VAL A 138 12.59 -0.49 2.24
CA VAL A 138 12.55 0.85 1.66
C VAL A 138 13.92 1.50 1.67
N LEU A 139 14.21 2.27 0.63
CA LEU A 139 15.49 2.90 0.37
C LEU A 139 15.32 4.40 0.11
N GLY A 140 16.28 5.18 0.59
CA GLY A 140 16.53 6.51 0.04
C GLY A 140 17.28 6.43 -1.30
N PRO A 141 17.40 7.52 -2.05
CA PRO A 141 18.20 7.54 -3.27
C PRO A 141 19.65 7.08 -3.03
N GLY A 142 20.18 6.22 -3.90
CA GLY A 142 21.56 5.73 -3.79
C GLY A 142 21.78 4.34 -4.39
N ARG A 143 22.99 3.81 -4.24
CA ARG A 143 23.34 2.43 -4.61
C ARG A 143 23.61 1.61 -3.36
N TYR A 144 23.15 0.38 -3.35
CA TYR A 144 23.23 -0.51 -2.20
C TYR A 144 23.72 -1.89 -2.63
N LYS A 145 24.56 -2.51 -1.80
CA LYS A 145 24.81 -3.96 -1.82
C LYS A 145 23.80 -4.60 -0.87
N VAL A 146 23.21 -5.72 -1.28
CA VAL A 146 22.27 -6.50 -0.48
C VAL A 146 22.82 -7.90 -0.37
N ASP A 147 23.10 -8.31 0.87
CA ASP A 147 23.48 -9.65 1.23
C ASP A 147 22.30 -10.30 1.95
N TRP A 148 21.86 -11.44 1.45
CA TRP A 148 20.61 -12.06 1.87
C TRP A 148 20.84 -13.52 2.23
N LEU A 149 20.21 -13.95 3.32
CA LEU A 149 20.27 -15.32 3.81
C LEU A 149 18.90 -15.76 4.31
N MET A 150 18.49 -16.98 3.96
CA MET A 150 17.37 -17.69 4.55
C MET A 150 17.85 -18.99 5.18
N ARG A 151 17.34 -19.27 6.37
CA ARG A 151 17.67 -20.44 7.18
C ARG A 151 16.40 -21.14 7.64
N ASP A 152 16.39 -22.46 7.55
CA ASP A 152 15.38 -23.32 8.16
C ASP A 152 15.83 -23.82 9.55
N ARG A 153 14.94 -24.48 10.29
CA ARG A 153 15.29 -25.04 11.61
C ARG A 153 16.30 -26.18 11.56
N SER A 154 16.48 -26.81 10.40
CA SER A 154 17.52 -27.82 10.18
C SER A 154 18.89 -27.19 9.90
N GLU A 155 19.01 -25.87 10.07
CA GLU A 155 20.23 -25.08 9.87
C GLU A 155 20.75 -25.09 8.42
N ARG A 156 19.89 -25.50 7.46
CA ARG A 156 20.18 -25.41 6.04
C ARG A 156 19.99 -23.97 5.59
N VAL A 157 20.87 -23.52 4.71
CA VAL A 157 20.97 -22.14 4.27
C VAL A 157 20.79 -22.03 2.77
N CYS A 158 20.02 -21.01 2.37
CA CYS A 158 20.04 -20.45 1.03
C CYS A 158 20.52 -19.00 1.12
N SER A 159 21.49 -18.58 0.32
CA SER A 159 21.94 -17.17 0.28
C SER A 159 21.98 -16.62 -1.14
N ALA A 160 21.94 -15.29 -1.23
CA ALA A 160 22.05 -14.55 -2.48
C ALA A 160 22.62 -13.16 -2.24
N HIS A 161 23.38 -12.65 -3.21
CA HIS A 161 24.02 -11.34 -3.14
C HIS A 161 23.72 -10.53 -4.40
N TRP A 162 23.31 -9.27 -4.26
CA TRP A 162 23.04 -8.41 -5.42
C TRP A 162 23.27 -6.93 -5.12
N GLU A 163 23.21 -6.14 -6.19
CA GLU A 163 23.21 -4.69 -6.12
C GLU A 163 21.86 -4.12 -6.52
N VAL A 164 21.44 -3.07 -5.84
CA VAL A 164 20.23 -2.31 -6.18
C VAL A 164 20.56 -0.83 -6.27
N GLU A 165 20.10 -0.20 -7.35
CA GLU A 165 20.15 1.25 -7.54
C GLU A 165 18.76 1.82 -7.27
N ALA A 166 18.61 2.56 -6.19
CA ALA A 166 17.40 3.30 -5.85
C ALA A 166 17.50 4.71 -6.43
N LYS A 167 16.77 4.95 -7.51
CA LYS A 167 16.69 6.26 -8.16
C LYS A 167 15.27 6.56 -8.61
N GLN A 168 14.92 7.83 -8.62
CA GLN A 168 13.70 8.28 -9.28
C GLN A 168 13.84 8.13 -10.80
N GLY A 169 12.73 7.82 -11.46
CA GLY A 169 12.63 7.92 -12.91
C GLY A 169 12.93 9.35 -13.37
N SER A 170 13.34 9.52 -14.63
CA SER A 170 13.70 10.83 -15.19
C SER A 170 12.61 11.88 -15.08
N GLU A 171 11.34 11.46 -15.08
CA GLU A 171 10.16 12.32 -14.98
C GLU A 171 9.93 12.87 -13.56
N ASN A 172 10.61 12.30 -12.55
CA ASN A 172 10.30 12.52 -11.13
C ASN A 172 11.49 13.03 -10.31
N LYS A 173 12.55 13.53 -10.97
CA LYS A 173 13.83 13.89 -10.29
C LYS A 173 13.70 14.97 -9.21
N ASP A 174 12.71 15.85 -9.34
CA ASP A 174 12.50 16.97 -8.42
C ASP A 174 11.43 16.66 -7.36
N LEU A 175 10.86 15.45 -7.38
CA LEU A 175 9.82 15.08 -6.42
C LEU A 175 10.45 14.88 -5.02
N PRO A 176 9.94 15.55 -3.97
CA PRO A 176 10.43 15.30 -2.61
C PRO A 176 10.11 13.86 -2.19
N LEU A 177 11.15 13.12 -1.80
CA LEU A 177 11.00 11.78 -1.21
C LEU A 177 10.96 11.89 0.31
N THR A 178 10.31 10.92 0.95
CA THR A 178 10.21 10.88 2.42
C THR A 178 11.43 10.24 3.09
N MET A 179 12.44 9.83 2.31
CA MET A 179 13.69 9.24 2.80
C MET A 179 14.90 10.00 2.26
N ALA A 180 15.86 10.28 3.15
CA ALA A 180 17.12 10.93 2.80
C ALA A 180 18.03 9.98 1.97
N PRO A 181 18.93 10.49 1.12
CA PRO A 181 19.86 9.65 0.37
C PRO A 181 20.70 8.71 1.25
N HIS A 182 20.96 7.51 0.75
CA HIS A 182 21.76 6.46 1.41
C HIS A 182 21.19 6.05 2.78
N THR A 183 19.86 6.06 2.93
CA THR A 183 19.16 5.53 4.11
C THR A 183 18.38 4.28 3.74
N VAL A 184 18.20 3.40 4.72
CA VAL A 184 17.47 2.14 4.57
C VAL A 184 16.45 2.10 5.70
N GLY A 185 15.27 1.53 5.42
CA GLY A 185 14.25 1.33 6.43
C GLY A 185 13.48 0.03 6.22
N GLN A 186 12.75 -0.35 7.26
CA GLN A 186 11.82 -1.48 7.21
C GLN A 186 10.69 -1.20 6.23
N ARG A 187 10.19 -2.26 5.59
CA ARG A 187 8.90 -2.23 4.93
C ARG A 187 7.81 -1.91 5.97
N PRO A 188 6.84 -1.01 5.68
CA PRO A 188 5.69 -0.81 6.55
C PRO A 188 4.98 -2.14 6.83
N SER A 189 4.69 -2.45 8.09
CA SER A 189 4.29 -3.80 8.50
C SER A 189 2.82 -4.14 8.22
N GLU A 190 1.88 -3.22 8.30
CA GLU A 190 0.48 -3.47 7.90
C GLU A 190 -0.18 -2.23 7.27
N THR A 191 -1.23 -2.46 6.48
CA THR A 191 -1.94 -1.41 5.74
C THR A 191 -2.52 -0.34 6.66
N PHE A 192 -2.97 -0.69 7.87
CA PHE A 192 -3.61 0.23 8.82
C PHE A 192 -2.82 0.44 10.12
N ASP A 193 -1.53 0.09 10.15
CA ASP A 193 -0.67 0.37 11.29
C ASP A 193 -0.63 1.87 11.68
N GLU A 194 -0.58 2.08 12.99
CA GLU A 194 -0.41 3.39 13.61
C GLU A 194 0.88 4.06 13.09
N GLN A 195 0.77 5.33 12.73
CA GLN A 195 1.92 6.04 12.17
C GLN A 195 2.89 6.50 13.26
N PRO A 196 4.20 6.54 12.98
CA PRO A 196 5.13 7.21 13.88
C PRO A 196 4.78 8.69 14.01
N PRO A 197 5.02 9.32 15.18
CA PRO A 197 4.78 10.75 15.35
C PRO A 197 5.56 11.58 14.32
N VAL A 198 4.88 12.55 13.71
CA VAL A 198 5.48 13.49 12.76
C VAL A 198 5.95 14.72 13.54
N GLN A 199 7.20 15.12 13.36
CA GLN A 199 7.67 16.41 13.88
C GLN A 199 7.04 17.53 13.05
N ARG A 200 6.14 18.30 13.68
CA ARG A 200 5.49 19.44 13.07
C ARG A 200 6.41 20.65 13.20
N ALA A 201 6.69 21.33 12.08
CA ALA A 201 7.76 22.34 11.98
C ALA A 201 7.25 23.68 11.43
N ALA A 202 6.00 24.03 11.71
CA ALA A 202 5.39 25.27 11.24
C ALA A 202 4.85 26.12 12.39
N ASP A 203 5.01 27.44 12.27
CA ASP A 203 4.49 28.44 13.23
C ASP A 203 2.96 28.40 13.32
N HIS A 204 2.30 28.03 12.22
CA HIS A 204 0.87 27.79 12.13
C HIS A 204 0.61 26.42 11.52
N LEU A 205 -0.18 25.61 12.20
CA LEU A 205 -0.56 24.27 11.75
C LEU A 205 -1.94 24.29 11.13
N LEU A 206 -2.03 23.76 9.91
CA LEU A 206 -3.26 23.66 9.15
C LEU A 206 -4.18 22.60 9.76
N TYR A 207 -5.48 22.90 9.73
CA TYR A 207 -6.59 22.00 9.97
C TYR A 207 -7.22 21.58 8.64
N VAL A 208 -7.13 20.30 8.30
CA VAL A 208 -7.72 19.77 7.06
C VAL A 208 -8.86 18.81 7.34
N LYS A 209 -9.89 18.85 6.49
CA LYS A 209 -10.96 17.85 6.48
C LYS A 209 -10.78 16.91 5.31
N ILE A 210 -10.82 15.61 5.55
CA ILE A 210 -10.55 14.58 4.55
C ILE A 210 -11.78 13.69 4.38
N LEU A 211 -12.30 13.61 3.17
CA LEU A 211 -13.32 12.64 2.77
C LEU A 211 -12.64 11.52 2.02
N VAL A 212 -12.70 10.29 2.54
CA VAL A 212 -12.00 9.14 1.94
C VAL A 212 -13.01 8.09 1.49
N ASN A 213 -13.00 7.78 0.20
CA ASN A 213 -13.85 6.75 -0.38
C ASN A 213 -13.16 5.39 -0.34
N PHE A 214 -13.65 4.47 0.49
CA PHE A 214 -13.23 3.06 0.53
C PHE A 214 -14.23 2.17 -0.19
N SER A 215 -14.43 2.41 -1.48
CA SER A 215 -15.26 1.56 -2.35
C SER A 215 -14.40 0.87 -3.40
N PRO A 216 -14.82 -0.29 -3.92
CA PRO A 216 -14.12 -0.88 -5.06
C PRO A 216 -14.18 0.06 -6.27
N THR A 217 -13.13 0.04 -7.10
CA THR A 217 -13.06 0.85 -8.33
C THR A 217 -14.26 0.59 -9.26
N ASN A 218 -14.76 -0.64 -9.27
CA ASN A 218 -16.02 -1.02 -9.88
C ASN A 218 -17.03 -1.36 -8.78
N LEU A 219 -18.12 -0.61 -8.66
CA LEU A 219 -19.11 -0.78 -7.58
C LEU A 219 -19.83 -2.15 -7.61
N HIS A 220 -19.68 -2.93 -8.67
CA HIS A 220 -20.17 -4.31 -8.75
C HIS A 220 -19.19 -5.37 -8.24
N ASP A 221 -17.94 -5.00 -7.92
CA ASP A 221 -16.96 -5.94 -7.38
C ASP A 221 -17.37 -6.35 -5.95
N ALA A 222 -17.31 -7.66 -5.68
CA ALA A 222 -17.70 -8.23 -4.39
C ALA A 222 -16.62 -8.14 -3.31
N THR A 223 -15.52 -7.44 -3.57
CA THR A 223 -14.40 -7.26 -2.63
C THR A 223 -13.64 -5.98 -2.95
N LEU A 224 -13.14 -5.28 -1.93
CA LEU A 224 -12.04 -4.34 -2.11
C LEU A 224 -10.74 -5.09 -2.42
N LYS A 225 -10.03 -4.67 -3.46
CA LYS A 225 -8.74 -5.26 -3.82
C LYS A 225 -7.66 -4.76 -2.85
N PRO A 226 -6.75 -5.62 -2.36
CA PRO A 226 -5.73 -5.21 -1.38
C PRO A 226 -4.88 -4.03 -1.85
N TRP A 227 -4.48 -3.99 -3.13
CA TRP A 227 -3.69 -2.90 -3.70
C TRP A 227 -4.45 -1.57 -3.78
N ASP A 228 -5.78 -1.60 -3.99
CA ASP A 228 -6.60 -0.38 -3.99
C ASP A 228 -6.65 0.21 -2.57
N VAL A 229 -6.83 -0.64 -1.56
CA VAL A 229 -6.81 -0.22 -0.14
C VAL A 229 -5.44 0.32 0.22
N GLU A 230 -4.36 -0.38 -0.13
CA GLU A 230 -2.99 0.05 0.14
C GLU A 230 -2.68 1.42 -0.48
N ALA A 231 -3.09 1.66 -1.72
CA ALA A 231 -2.89 2.95 -2.39
C ALA A 231 -3.65 4.08 -1.68
N ILE A 232 -4.93 3.87 -1.36
CA ILE A 232 -5.77 4.87 -0.68
C ILE A 232 -5.22 5.19 0.71
N VAL A 233 -4.84 4.18 1.48
CA VAL A 233 -4.27 4.38 2.82
C VAL A 233 -2.90 5.05 2.74
N SER A 234 -2.10 4.73 1.73
CA SER A 234 -0.82 5.41 1.49
C SER A 234 -1.00 6.89 1.14
N ILE A 235 -2.02 7.24 0.34
CA ILE A 235 -2.40 8.64 0.08
C ILE A 235 -2.74 9.34 1.40
N LEU A 236 -3.58 8.72 2.24
CA LEU A 236 -3.97 9.28 3.53
C LEU A 236 -2.77 9.46 4.48
N ARG A 237 -1.85 8.48 4.51
CA ARG A 237 -0.59 8.55 5.28
C ARG A 237 0.30 9.68 4.78
N SER A 238 0.41 9.87 3.48
CA SER A 238 1.19 10.95 2.89
C SER A 238 0.64 12.32 3.31
N ILE A 239 -0.68 12.52 3.29
CA ILE A 239 -1.33 13.73 3.82
C ILE A 239 -1.04 13.89 5.33
N ALA A 240 -1.22 12.82 6.12
CA ALA A 240 -1.02 12.87 7.58
C ALA A 240 0.44 13.20 7.98
N ARG A 241 1.40 12.86 7.11
CA ARG A 241 2.83 13.13 7.28
C ARG A 241 3.26 14.54 6.92
N GLU A 242 2.41 15.35 6.30
CA GLU A 242 2.75 16.73 5.94
C GLU A 242 3.05 17.56 7.21
N PRO A 243 4.28 18.11 7.37
CA PRO A 243 4.68 18.77 8.62
C PRO A 243 3.87 20.01 8.96
N GLN A 244 3.24 20.65 7.97
CA GLN A 244 2.42 21.85 8.12
C GLN A 244 0.98 21.54 8.54
N ILE A 245 0.52 20.30 8.45
CA ILE A 245 -0.83 19.90 8.86
C ILE A 245 -0.78 19.37 10.29
N GLY A 246 -1.54 19.97 11.20
CA GLY A 246 -1.56 19.59 12.61
C GLY A 246 -2.88 19.04 13.11
N ARG A 247 -4.00 19.28 12.40
CA ARG A 247 -5.32 18.76 12.79
C ARG A 247 -6.05 18.16 11.60
N PHE A 248 -6.84 17.14 11.88
CA PHE A 248 -7.57 16.36 10.90
C PHE A 248 -9.01 16.16 11.34
N SER A 249 -9.92 16.24 10.38
CA SER A 249 -11.24 15.59 10.48
C SER A 249 -11.33 14.59 9.34
N VAL A 250 -11.64 13.33 9.62
CA VAL A 250 -11.69 12.26 8.63
C VAL A 250 -13.12 11.73 8.54
N VAL A 251 -13.65 11.68 7.32
CA VAL A 251 -14.92 11.04 7.00
C VAL A 251 -14.65 9.96 5.97
N ALA A 252 -14.63 8.71 6.40
CA ALA A 252 -14.50 7.59 5.49
C ALA A 252 -15.90 7.11 5.09
N PHE A 253 -16.14 6.89 3.81
CA PHE A 253 -17.43 6.45 3.30
C PHE A 253 -17.28 5.32 2.28
N ASN A 254 -18.37 4.59 2.09
CA ASN A 254 -18.46 3.51 1.13
C ASN A 254 -19.73 3.70 0.27
N MET A 255 -19.57 3.57 -1.05
CA MET A 255 -20.61 3.77 -2.05
C MET A 255 -21.43 2.51 -2.35
N VAL A 256 -20.96 1.33 -1.91
CA VAL A 256 -21.73 0.08 -2.03
C VAL A 256 -22.77 0.00 -0.91
N GLU A 257 -22.36 0.30 0.33
CA GLU A 257 -23.24 0.40 1.50
C GLU A 257 -23.94 1.77 1.61
N GLU A 258 -23.56 2.75 0.79
CA GLU A 258 -24.11 4.11 0.77
C GLU A 258 -24.15 4.78 2.15
N ARG A 259 -23.04 4.67 2.89
CA ARG A 259 -22.92 5.25 4.23
C ARG A 259 -21.52 5.73 4.54
N VAL A 260 -21.45 6.61 5.53
CA VAL A 260 -20.21 6.91 6.25
C VAL A 260 -19.89 5.71 7.15
N ILE A 261 -18.67 5.17 6.99
CA ILE A 261 -18.20 3.98 7.72
C ILE A 261 -17.32 4.34 8.92
N TYR A 262 -16.72 5.52 8.89
CA TYR A 262 -15.81 6.01 9.93
C TYR A 262 -15.82 7.53 10.01
N ARG A 263 -15.70 8.08 11.21
CA ARG A 263 -15.63 9.52 11.45
C ARG A 263 -14.71 9.86 12.60
N GLU A 264 -13.81 10.81 12.37
CA GLU A 264 -13.05 11.53 13.38
C GLU A 264 -13.17 13.02 13.14
N ASP A 265 -13.28 13.80 14.21
CA ASP A 265 -13.42 15.25 14.11
C ASP A 265 -12.34 15.94 14.94
N ASN A 266 -11.56 16.79 14.28
CA ASN A 266 -10.59 17.71 14.87
C ASN A 266 -9.51 17.03 15.76
N VAL A 267 -8.96 15.91 15.30
CA VAL A 267 -7.90 15.14 15.97
C VAL A 267 -6.50 15.58 15.53
N GLU A 268 -5.49 15.41 16.38
CA GLU A 268 -4.08 15.73 16.02
C GLU A 268 -3.42 14.64 15.16
N ARG A 269 -3.97 13.43 15.24
CA ARG A 269 -3.51 12.22 14.55
C ARG A 269 -4.71 11.39 14.12
N ILE A 270 -4.64 10.82 12.93
CA ILE A 270 -5.64 9.89 12.42
C ILE A 270 -5.40 8.53 13.07
N ASP A 271 -6.44 7.92 13.64
CA ASP A 271 -6.39 6.55 14.16
C ASP A 271 -6.54 5.56 12.99
N PHE A 272 -5.39 5.18 12.41
CA PHE A 272 -5.36 4.22 11.30
C PHE A 272 -5.88 2.82 11.70
N PRO A 273 -5.56 2.28 12.90
CA PRO A 273 -6.12 1.01 13.35
C PRO A 273 -7.65 1.01 13.42
N ALA A 274 -8.27 2.04 14.00
CA ALA A 274 -9.73 2.14 14.07
C ALA A 274 -10.36 2.31 12.68
N LEU A 275 -9.74 3.12 11.82
CA LEU A 275 -10.15 3.23 10.42
C LEU A 275 -10.09 1.87 9.71
N GLY A 276 -9.03 1.08 9.93
CA GLY A 276 -8.86 -0.26 9.38
C GLY A 276 -9.98 -1.21 9.79
N GLN A 277 -10.31 -1.25 11.09
CA GLN A 277 -11.43 -2.04 11.61
C GLN A 277 -12.76 -1.67 10.94
N SER A 278 -13.01 -0.38 10.72
CA SER A 278 -14.21 0.10 10.02
C SER A 278 -14.25 -0.31 8.55
N VAL A 279 -13.10 -0.32 7.86
CA VAL A 279 -12.99 -0.75 6.45
C VAL A 279 -13.18 -2.26 6.33
N GLU A 280 -12.58 -3.05 7.22
CA GLU A 280 -12.72 -4.52 7.24
C GLU A 280 -14.15 -4.99 7.57
N ALA A 281 -14.90 -4.20 8.35
CA ALA A 281 -16.28 -4.49 8.70
C ALA A 281 -17.29 -4.28 7.55
N VAL A 282 -16.88 -3.67 6.43
CA VAL A 282 -17.75 -3.43 5.28
C VAL A 282 -18.08 -4.74 4.58
N LYS A 283 -19.37 -4.96 4.31
CA LYS A 283 -19.85 -6.16 3.62
C LYS A 283 -19.94 -5.92 2.13
N PHE A 284 -18.97 -6.43 1.39
CA PHE A 284 -18.99 -6.40 -0.06
C PHE A 284 -19.85 -7.55 -0.63
N GLY A 285 -20.48 -7.34 -1.79
CA GLY A 285 -21.24 -8.38 -2.50
C GLY A 285 -22.67 -8.64 -2.01
N THR A 286 -23.14 -7.94 -0.98
CA THR A 286 -24.56 -7.93 -0.59
C THR A 286 -25.16 -6.55 -0.85
N VAL A 287 -26.12 -6.46 -1.75
CA VAL A 287 -26.85 -5.21 -2.01
C VAL A 287 -28.14 -5.22 -1.20
N ASP A 288 -28.39 -4.18 -0.38
CA ASP A 288 -29.70 -4.01 0.24
C ASP A 288 -30.74 -3.92 -0.88
N TYR A 289 -31.78 -4.75 -0.81
CA TYR A 289 -32.85 -4.79 -1.79
C TYR A 289 -33.48 -3.40 -2.03
N ARG A 290 -33.48 -2.51 -1.03
CA ARG A 290 -33.94 -1.13 -1.16
C ARG A 290 -33.11 -0.32 -2.16
N HIS A 291 -31.81 -0.58 -2.26
CA HIS A 291 -30.92 0.12 -3.20
C HIS A 291 -31.16 -0.37 -4.64
N LEU A 292 -31.53 -1.65 -4.82
CA LEU A 292 -31.90 -2.20 -6.14
C LEU A 292 -33.23 -1.62 -6.67
N GLN A 293 -34.14 -1.22 -5.78
CA GLN A 293 -35.40 -0.59 -6.17
C GLN A 293 -35.22 0.87 -6.62
N ASP A 294 -34.11 1.51 -6.25
CA ASP A 294 -33.86 2.92 -6.52
C ASP A 294 -32.51 3.14 -7.21
N PRO A 295 -32.48 3.24 -8.54
CA PRO A 295 -31.23 3.42 -9.31
C PRO A 295 -30.53 4.77 -9.04
N LEU A 296 -31.16 5.70 -8.31
CA LEU A 296 -30.58 7.00 -7.97
C LEU A 296 -30.13 7.11 -6.51
N SER A 297 -30.21 6.01 -5.74
CA SER A 297 -29.78 5.91 -4.34
C SER A 297 -28.35 6.40 -4.15
N GLY A 298 -27.37 5.83 -4.85
CA GLY A 298 -25.98 6.27 -4.82
C GLY A 298 -25.77 7.73 -5.22
N THR A 299 -26.50 8.26 -6.21
CA THR A 299 -26.43 9.69 -6.57
C THR A 299 -26.94 10.57 -5.44
N ARG A 300 -28.03 10.20 -4.76
CA ARG A 300 -28.55 10.97 -3.62
C ARG A 300 -27.63 10.89 -2.41
N PHE A 301 -27.10 9.71 -2.10
CA PHE A 301 -26.14 9.54 -1.02
C PHE A 301 -24.91 10.44 -1.23
N LEU A 302 -24.27 10.36 -2.41
CA LEU A 302 -23.11 11.19 -2.71
C LEU A 302 -23.47 12.68 -2.71
N THR A 303 -24.63 13.05 -3.25
CA THR A 303 -25.09 14.46 -3.21
C THR A 303 -25.24 14.95 -1.78
N ALA A 304 -25.87 14.17 -0.89
CA ALA A 304 -26.03 14.52 0.51
C ALA A 304 -24.68 14.65 1.23
N LEU A 305 -23.77 13.69 1.03
CA LEU A 305 -22.43 13.69 1.62
C LEU A 305 -21.61 14.94 1.19
N LEU A 306 -21.58 15.24 -0.10
CA LEU A 306 -20.87 16.41 -0.61
C LEU A 306 -21.49 17.71 -0.09
N THR A 307 -22.82 17.75 -0.01
CA THR A 307 -23.55 18.92 0.49
C THR A 307 -23.27 19.16 1.98
N GLU A 308 -23.23 18.11 2.79
CA GLU A 308 -22.93 18.16 4.23
C GLU A 308 -21.49 18.65 4.49
N HIS A 309 -20.53 18.22 3.67
CA HIS A 309 -19.11 18.40 3.97
C HIS A 309 -18.38 19.45 3.15
N LEU A 310 -18.92 19.85 1.99
CA LEU A 310 -18.34 20.91 1.13
C LEU A 310 -19.08 22.25 1.23
N GLY A 311 -20.16 22.31 2.01
CA GLY A 311 -20.80 23.57 2.41
C GLY A 311 -20.02 24.29 3.52
N PRO A 312 -20.46 25.48 3.97
CA PRO A 312 -19.87 26.18 5.10
C PRO A 312 -19.73 25.28 6.35
N GLN A 313 -18.56 25.30 6.98
CA GLN A 313 -18.24 24.47 8.15
C GLN A 313 -17.92 25.35 9.37
N ASN A 314 -18.09 24.82 10.58
CA ASN A 314 -17.69 25.47 11.82
C ASN A 314 -17.06 24.44 12.80
N PRO A 315 -15.77 24.54 13.15
CA PRO A 315 -14.79 25.48 12.58
C PRO A 315 -14.56 25.23 11.08
N GLU A 316 -14.24 26.29 10.35
CA GLU A 316 -13.88 26.18 8.94
C GLU A 316 -12.48 25.56 8.80
N PRO A 317 -12.30 24.47 8.02
CA PRO A 317 -10.98 23.92 7.75
C PRO A 317 -10.19 24.81 6.80
N ASP A 318 -8.86 24.75 6.86
CA ASP A 318 -7.97 25.40 5.91
C ASP A 318 -8.04 24.76 4.52
N ALA A 319 -8.44 23.49 4.45
CA ALA A 319 -8.78 22.83 3.19
C ALA A 319 -9.69 21.61 3.40
N ILE A 320 -10.44 21.26 2.35
CA ILE A 320 -11.13 19.98 2.25
C ILE A 320 -10.48 19.14 1.16
N ILE A 321 -10.11 17.91 1.49
CA ILE A 321 -9.46 16.96 0.59
C ILE A 321 -10.38 15.77 0.41
N ILE A 322 -10.68 15.41 -0.83
CA ILE A 322 -11.39 14.19 -1.18
C ILE A 322 -10.37 13.22 -1.77
N ALA A 323 -10.36 11.97 -1.32
CA ALA A 323 -9.44 10.95 -1.82
C ALA A 323 -10.16 9.61 -2.03
N GLY A 324 -9.79 8.90 -3.09
CA GLY A 324 -10.28 7.55 -3.35
C GLY A 324 -10.48 7.26 -4.83
N PRO A 325 -11.01 6.08 -5.18
CA PRO A 325 -11.14 5.68 -6.57
C PRO A 325 -12.22 6.51 -7.27
N LYS A 326 -12.07 6.65 -8.58
CA LYS A 326 -13.07 7.33 -9.43
C LYS A 326 -14.45 6.71 -9.28
N LEU A 327 -15.45 7.57 -9.09
CA LEU A 327 -16.84 7.16 -8.88
C LEU A 327 -17.71 7.39 -10.11
N MET A 328 -17.91 6.33 -10.88
CA MET A 328 -18.82 6.32 -12.02
C MET A 328 -20.23 6.00 -11.52
N LEU A 329 -21.13 6.98 -11.57
CA LEU A 329 -22.55 6.82 -11.26
C LEU A 329 -23.38 6.83 -12.54
N GLU A 330 -24.52 6.15 -12.52
CA GLU A 330 -25.47 6.13 -13.66
C GLU A 330 -25.95 7.53 -14.02
N LYS A 331 -26.22 8.37 -13.02
CA LYS A 331 -26.65 9.76 -13.20
C LYS A 331 -25.67 10.74 -12.55
N LYS A 332 -25.29 11.74 -13.33
CA LYS A 332 -24.45 12.86 -12.85
C LYS A 332 -25.20 13.71 -11.82
N ILE A 333 -24.46 14.20 -10.84
CA ILE A 333 -24.95 15.19 -9.88
C ILE A 333 -25.15 16.53 -10.62
N SER A 334 -26.39 17.03 -10.62
CA SER A 334 -26.71 18.34 -11.20
C SER A 334 -26.34 19.45 -10.23
N GLN A 335 -25.89 20.60 -10.77
CA GLN A 335 -25.50 21.74 -9.93
C GLN A 335 -26.67 22.30 -9.11
N GLU A 336 -27.91 22.14 -9.58
CA GLU A 336 -29.10 22.60 -8.88
C GLU A 336 -29.30 21.92 -7.53
N MET A 337 -28.92 20.64 -7.42
CA MET A 337 -29.00 19.91 -6.15
C MET A 337 -27.95 20.39 -5.12
N LEU A 338 -26.87 21.03 -5.58
CA LEU A 338 -25.76 21.50 -4.74
C LEU A 338 -25.94 22.96 -4.28
N LYS A 339 -26.74 23.75 -5.00
CA LYS A 339 -26.99 25.18 -4.71
C LYS A 339 -27.49 25.49 -3.29
N PRO A 340 -28.42 24.74 -2.69
CA PRO A 340 -29.09 25.15 -1.44
C PRO A 340 -28.14 25.38 -0.26
N THR A 341 -27.01 24.67 -0.21
CA THR A 341 -26.12 24.66 0.96
C THR A 341 -24.90 25.57 0.78
N GLY A 342 -24.73 26.15 -0.40
CA GLY A 342 -23.57 26.99 -0.70
C GLY A 342 -22.27 26.20 -0.81
N ARG A 343 -21.14 26.87 -0.54
CA ARG A 343 -19.79 26.31 -0.63
C ARG A 343 -18.96 26.75 0.57
N ALA A 344 -17.98 25.93 0.96
CA ALA A 344 -16.93 26.34 1.89
C ALA A 344 -16.11 27.52 1.31
N ASN A 345 -15.53 28.33 2.18
CA ASN A 345 -14.62 29.42 1.82
C ASN A 345 -13.15 28.97 1.74
N CYS A 346 -12.88 27.70 2.02
CA CYS A 346 -11.56 27.09 1.89
C CYS A 346 -11.37 26.43 0.51
N PRO A 347 -10.12 26.16 0.08
CA PRO A 347 -9.85 25.35 -1.10
C PRO A 347 -10.35 23.91 -0.92
N ILE A 348 -10.83 23.32 -2.02
CA ILE A 348 -11.29 21.94 -2.09
C ILE A 348 -10.44 21.20 -3.13
N PHE A 349 -9.85 20.09 -2.73
CA PHE A 349 -8.99 19.26 -3.56
C PHE A 349 -9.59 17.86 -3.72
N TYR A 350 -9.43 17.25 -4.89
CA TYR A 350 -9.81 15.87 -5.13
C TYR A 350 -8.63 15.10 -5.73
N LEU A 351 -8.11 14.15 -4.96
CA LEU A 351 -7.12 13.17 -5.36
C LEU A 351 -7.87 11.96 -5.94
N ASN A 352 -8.12 11.97 -7.25
CA ASN A 352 -8.81 10.89 -7.92
C ASN A 352 -7.81 9.74 -8.14
N TYR A 353 -7.98 8.61 -7.45
CA TYR A 353 -7.14 7.44 -7.68
C TYR A 353 -7.66 6.67 -8.90
N ASN A 354 -6.80 6.43 -9.89
CA ASN A 354 -7.16 5.77 -11.13
C ASN A 354 -6.08 4.80 -11.59
N PHE A 355 -6.13 3.55 -11.10
CA PHE A 355 -5.18 2.52 -11.47
C PHE A 355 -5.19 2.16 -12.98
N ASN A 356 -6.28 2.45 -13.70
CA ASN A 356 -6.40 2.13 -15.12
C ASN A 356 -7.01 3.29 -15.94
N PRO A 357 -6.23 4.34 -16.23
CA PRO A 357 -6.73 5.53 -16.91
C PRO A 357 -7.11 5.28 -18.36
N ARG A 358 -6.58 4.23 -19.00
CA ARG A 358 -6.96 3.83 -20.36
C ARG A 358 -8.40 3.34 -20.42
N ASN A 359 -8.83 2.58 -19.42
CA ASN A 359 -10.18 2.03 -19.35
C ASN A 359 -11.20 3.03 -18.79
N ASN A 360 -10.76 3.99 -17.95
CA ASN A 360 -11.64 5.02 -17.40
C ASN A 360 -11.05 6.44 -17.54
N PRO A 361 -11.05 7.03 -18.76
CA PRO A 361 -10.52 8.38 -19.00
C PRO A 361 -11.51 9.50 -18.61
N TRP A 362 -12.77 9.16 -18.32
CA TRP A 362 -13.85 10.14 -18.18
C TRP A 362 -13.90 10.78 -16.79
N ARG A 363 -14.27 12.06 -16.72
CA ARG A 363 -14.53 12.71 -15.43
C ARG A 363 -15.69 12.02 -14.70
N ASP A 364 -15.50 11.80 -13.41
CA ASP A 364 -16.42 11.04 -12.56
C ASP A 364 -17.48 11.94 -11.89
N ALA A 365 -18.29 11.36 -10.99
CA ALA A 365 -19.36 12.08 -10.30
C ALA A 365 -18.83 13.19 -9.37
N ILE A 366 -17.75 12.94 -8.62
CA ILE A 366 -17.14 13.92 -7.72
C ILE A 366 -16.53 15.07 -8.53
N GLY A 367 -15.72 14.78 -9.55
CA GLY A 367 -15.12 15.81 -10.40
C GLY A 367 -16.16 16.65 -11.17
N SER A 368 -17.34 16.07 -11.45
CA SER A 368 -18.47 16.82 -12.00
C SER A 368 -19.06 17.79 -10.97
N ALA A 369 -19.25 17.34 -9.73
CA ALA A 369 -19.75 18.17 -8.63
C ALA A 369 -18.77 19.30 -8.26
N LEU A 370 -17.45 19.04 -8.30
CA LEU A 370 -16.44 20.04 -7.98
C LEU A 370 -16.45 21.28 -8.88
N LYS A 371 -17.03 21.20 -10.09
CA LYS A 371 -17.26 22.38 -10.93
C LYS A 371 -18.11 23.44 -10.21
N PHE A 372 -19.09 23.01 -9.42
CA PHE A 372 -19.92 23.92 -8.61
C PHE A 372 -19.13 24.50 -7.43
N TYR A 373 -18.40 23.64 -6.72
CA TYR A 373 -17.60 24.01 -5.54
C TYR A 373 -16.30 24.74 -5.86
N ARG A 374 -15.95 24.90 -7.15
CA ARG A 374 -14.66 25.45 -7.61
C ARG A 374 -13.46 24.67 -7.06
N GLY A 375 -13.62 23.37 -6.88
CA GLY A 375 -12.55 22.48 -6.43
C GLY A 375 -11.56 22.16 -7.54
N LEU A 376 -10.35 21.76 -7.13
CA LEU A 376 -9.27 21.31 -7.99
C LEU A 376 -9.20 19.78 -7.99
N GLU A 377 -8.97 19.20 -9.16
CA GLU A 377 -8.92 17.76 -9.38
C GLU A 377 -7.51 17.35 -9.82
N TYR A 378 -6.92 16.38 -9.14
CA TYR A 378 -5.65 15.75 -9.47
C TYR A 378 -5.90 14.29 -9.85
N SER A 379 -5.35 13.87 -10.98
CA SER A 379 -5.44 12.46 -11.40
C SER A 379 -4.23 11.70 -10.90
N ILE A 380 -4.47 10.78 -9.97
CA ILE A 380 -3.44 9.99 -9.28
C ILE A 380 -3.44 8.58 -9.86
N THR A 381 -2.57 8.36 -10.84
CA THR A 381 -2.37 7.03 -11.45
C THR A 381 -1.14 6.36 -10.87
N LEU A 382 -0.07 7.14 -10.73
CA LEU A 382 1.23 6.71 -10.28
C LEU A 382 1.65 7.49 -9.03
N PRO A 383 2.56 6.94 -8.22
CA PRO A 383 2.99 7.59 -6.98
C PRO A 383 3.56 9.01 -7.13
N HIS A 384 4.18 9.32 -8.27
CA HIS A 384 4.68 10.67 -8.51
C HIS A 384 3.59 11.71 -8.75
N ASP A 385 2.44 11.30 -9.29
CA ASP A 385 1.27 12.17 -9.42
C ASP A 385 0.84 12.68 -8.04
N LEU A 386 0.90 11.80 -7.01
CA LEU A 386 0.57 12.15 -5.64
C LEU A 386 1.55 13.17 -5.07
N GLY A 387 2.86 12.95 -5.22
CA GLY A 387 3.85 13.89 -4.70
C GLY A 387 3.73 15.28 -5.34
N ALA A 388 3.46 15.34 -6.65
CA ALA A 388 3.22 16.60 -7.35
C ALA A 388 1.93 17.28 -6.87
N ALA A 389 0.85 16.51 -6.67
CA ALA A 389 -0.42 17.02 -6.16
C ALA A 389 -0.28 17.58 -4.73
N LEU A 390 0.39 16.85 -3.83
CA LEU A 390 0.64 17.31 -2.46
C LEU A 390 1.44 18.62 -2.45
N SER A 391 2.51 18.70 -3.25
CA SER A 391 3.33 19.92 -3.35
C SER A 391 2.52 21.14 -3.80
N ASP A 392 1.69 21.00 -4.84
CA ASP A 392 0.81 22.08 -5.33
C ASP A 392 -0.31 22.43 -4.32
N MET A 393 -0.90 21.44 -3.64
CA MET A 393 -1.89 21.66 -2.60
C MET A 393 -1.32 22.46 -1.42
N MET A 394 -0.16 22.06 -0.89
CA MET A 394 0.50 22.77 0.21
C MET A 394 0.83 24.22 -0.17
N PHE A 395 1.32 24.43 -1.40
CA PHE A 395 1.58 25.77 -1.92
C PHE A 395 0.32 26.64 -2.01
N ARG A 396 -0.84 26.06 -2.32
CA ARG A 396 -2.13 26.79 -2.40
C ARG A 396 -2.71 27.10 -1.02
N MET A 397 -2.55 26.20 -0.06
CA MET A 397 -3.03 26.42 1.32
C MET A 397 -2.23 27.49 2.06
N THR A 398 -0.93 27.64 1.76
CA THR A 398 -0.05 28.62 2.41
C THR A 398 -0.05 30.01 1.78
N LYS A 399 -0.69 30.19 0.62
CA LYS A 399 -0.79 31.47 -0.11
C LYS A 399 -2.05 32.29 0.22
N GLN A 400 -2.96 31.74 1.02
CA GLN A 400 -4.14 32.45 1.52
C GLN A 400 -3.78 33.20 2.79
#